data_AF-W1VEN3-F1
#
_entry.id   AF-W1VEN3-F1
#
_cell.length_a   1.000
_cell.length_b   1.000
_cell.length_c   1.000
_cell.angle_alpha   90.00
_cell.angle_beta   90.00
_cell.angle_gamma   90.00
#
_symmetry.space_group_name_H-M   'P 1'
#
loop_
_entity.id
_entity.type
_entity.pdbx_description
1 polymer ?
#
loop_
_entity_poly.entity_id
_entity_poly.type
_entity_poly.pdbx_seq_one_letter_code
_entity_poly.pdbx_strand_id
1 'polypeptide(L)'
;MRFERLIKMKYILAILAGIFLLVAGSIVYIGESNSDKYEPRYFLGYSKGENYILDTQTGVTLEHNGYSYKTQLDYLYSYGKTGFLKLDLNSGQTYYLFDQETDEIYKTNILNRCLIEKREQKPIQTHIWSSKSELTTEEQDIYNSLKEKKMRYPNRSIIVKVTEQ
;
A
#
# COMPACT_ATOMS: atom_id res chain seq x y z
N MET A 1 56.88 -28.77 -18.18
CA MET A 1 56.65 -27.31 -18.05
C MET A 1 55.44 -26.72 -18.79
N ARG A 2 55.20 -26.99 -20.10
CA ARG A 2 54.04 -26.41 -20.84
C ARG A 2 52.71 -27.14 -20.55
N PHE A 3 52.78 -28.46 -20.32
CA PHE A 3 51.62 -29.32 -20.07
C PHE A 3 51.01 -29.13 -18.65
N GLU A 4 51.85 -28.97 -17.63
CA GLU A 4 51.42 -28.68 -16.25
C GLU A 4 50.73 -27.31 -16.11
N ARG A 5 51.17 -26.30 -16.88
CA ARG A 5 50.50 -24.99 -16.92
C ARG A 5 49.10 -25.07 -17.51
N LEU A 6 48.91 -25.88 -18.55
CA LEU A 6 47.60 -26.11 -19.17
C LEU A 6 46.63 -26.83 -18.23
N ILE A 7 47.12 -27.82 -17.49
CA ILE A 7 46.34 -28.53 -16.46
C ILE A 7 45.94 -27.54 -15.34
N LYS A 8 46.89 -26.76 -14.82
CA LYS A 8 46.66 -25.76 -13.76
C LYS A 8 45.65 -24.67 -14.19
N MET A 9 45.70 -24.23 -15.45
CA MET A 9 44.77 -23.23 -16.00
C MET A 9 43.33 -23.77 -16.12
N LYS A 10 43.16 -25.04 -16.49
CA LYS A 10 41.83 -25.70 -16.52
C LYS A 10 41.22 -25.80 -15.12
N TYR A 11 42.01 -26.13 -14.10
CA TYR A 11 41.54 -26.16 -12.72
C TYR A 11 41.13 -24.77 -12.20
N ILE A 12 41.93 -23.74 -12.50
CA ILE A 12 41.59 -22.35 -12.14
C ILE A 12 40.27 -21.93 -12.82
N LEU A 13 40.09 -22.26 -14.11
CA LEU A 13 38.86 -21.93 -14.84
C LEU A 13 37.63 -22.66 -14.27
N ALA A 14 37.77 -23.93 -13.90
CA ALA A 14 36.70 -24.70 -13.28
C ALA A 14 36.31 -24.15 -11.90
N ILE A 15 37.29 -23.70 -11.10
CA ILE A 15 37.04 -23.06 -9.80
C ILE A 15 36.29 -21.73 -9.99
N LEU A 16 36.71 -20.90 -10.96
CA LEU A 16 36.04 -19.63 -11.25
C LEU A 16 34.59 -19.83 -11.73
N ALA A 17 34.36 -20.81 -12.61
CA ALA A 17 33.01 -21.17 -13.04
C ALA A 17 32.13 -21.67 -11.88
N GLY A 18 32.70 -22.45 -10.96
CA GLY A 18 32.01 -22.91 -9.75
C GLY A 18 31.62 -21.77 -8.81
N ILE A 19 32.52 -20.81 -8.58
CA ILE A 19 32.23 -19.61 -7.78
C ILE A 19 31.13 -18.79 -8.43
N PHE A 20 31.18 -18.58 -9.75
CA PHE A 20 30.16 -17.82 -10.47
C PHE A 20 28.77 -18.47 -10.38
N LEU A 21 28.69 -19.79 -10.50
CA LEU A 21 27.43 -20.53 -10.33
C LEU A 21 26.90 -20.46 -8.90
N LEU A 22 27.78 -20.53 -7.89
CA LEU A 22 27.39 -20.35 -6.49
C LEU A 22 26.85 -18.94 -6.22
N VAL A 23 27.51 -17.90 -6.73
CA VAL A 23 27.04 -16.51 -6.58
C VAL A 23 25.71 -16.29 -7.30
N ALA A 24 25.57 -16.77 -8.54
CA ALA A 24 24.31 -16.67 -9.29
C ALA A 24 23.17 -17.42 -8.59
N GLY A 25 23.42 -18.65 -8.11
CA GLY A 25 22.44 -19.42 -7.34
C GLY A 25 22.06 -18.76 -6.02
N SER A 26 23.01 -18.10 -5.35
CA SER A 26 22.75 -17.35 -4.11
C SER A 26 21.89 -16.12 -4.37
N ILE A 27 22.10 -15.40 -5.48
CA ILE A 27 21.28 -14.23 -5.85
C ILE A 27 19.85 -14.65 -6.16
N VAL A 28 19.66 -15.76 -6.89
CA VAL A 28 18.32 -16.30 -7.18
C VAL A 28 17.63 -16.76 -5.89
N TYR A 29 18.34 -17.50 -5.02
CA TYR A 29 17.80 -17.97 -3.75
C TYR A 29 17.45 -16.83 -2.79
N ILE A 30 18.27 -15.78 -2.70
CA ILE A 30 17.96 -14.58 -1.89
C ILE A 30 16.79 -13.82 -2.51
N GLY A 31 16.71 -13.71 -3.84
CA GLY A 31 15.57 -13.10 -4.52
C GLY A 31 14.25 -13.85 -4.32
N GLU A 32 14.30 -15.18 -4.26
CA GLU A 32 13.15 -16.06 -4.04
C GLU A 32 12.79 -16.17 -2.54
N SER A 33 13.76 -16.10 -1.63
CA SER A 33 13.52 -16.01 -0.18
C SER A 33 13.01 -14.62 0.24
N ASN A 34 13.33 -13.56 -0.51
CA ASN A 34 12.76 -12.22 -0.37
C ASN A 34 11.47 -12.04 -1.19
N SER A 35 10.80 -13.13 -1.60
CA SER A 35 9.39 -13.06 -2.00
C SER A 35 8.55 -12.79 -0.74
N ASP A 36 8.77 -11.62 -0.17
CA ASP A 36 8.07 -11.08 0.98
C ASP A 36 6.57 -11.25 0.76
N LYS A 37 5.92 -11.86 1.76
CA LYS A 37 4.54 -12.31 1.74
C LYS A 37 3.66 -11.17 1.22
N TYR A 38 2.88 -11.40 0.18
CA TYR A 38 1.90 -10.45 -0.32
C TYR A 38 0.51 -10.95 0.05
N GLU A 39 -0.34 -10.09 0.62
CA GLU A 39 -1.68 -10.48 1.05
C GLU A 39 -2.74 -9.47 0.63
N PRO A 40 -3.98 -9.92 0.34
CA PRO A 40 -5.10 -9.02 0.10
C PRO A 40 -5.50 -8.31 1.40
N ARG A 41 -5.27 -6.99 1.47
CA ARG A 41 -5.60 -6.19 2.67
C ARG A 41 -6.79 -5.25 2.47
N TYR A 42 -6.91 -4.62 1.30
CA TYR A 42 -7.97 -3.63 1.07
C TYR A 42 -8.96 -4.14 0.04
N PHE A 43 -10.21 -4.32 0.42
CA PHE A 43 -11.27 -4.69 -0.51
C PHE A 43 -12.04 -3.45 -0.97
N LEU A 44 -12.04 -3.19 -2.28
CA LEU A 44 -12.83 -2.14 -2.91
C LEU A 44 -14.15 -2.77 -3.38
N GLY A 45 -15.23 -2.43 -2.71
CA GLY A 45 -16.54 -3.01 -2.94
C GLY A 45 -17.59 -2.03 -3.42
N TYR A 46 -18.64 -2.57 -4.03
CA TYR A 46 -19.87 -1.90 -4.39
C TYR A 46 -21.04 -2.82 -4.03
N SER A 47 -21.89 -2.36 -3.12
CA SER A 47 -23.08 -3.08 -2.66
C SER A 47 -24.21 -2.11 -2.37
N LYS A 48 -25.44 -2.50 -2.67
CA LYS A 48 -26.66 -1.70 -2.42
C LYS A 48 -26.61 -0.26 -2.96
N GLY A 49 -25.88 -0.03 -4.05
CA GLY A 49 -25.77 1.32 -4.65
C GLY A 49 -24.59 2.15 -4.15
N GLU A 50 -23.80 1.65 -3.20
CA GLU A 50 -22.75 2.40 -2.53
C GLU A 50 -21.39 1.73 -2.72
N ASN A 51 -20.36 2.55 -2.98
CA ASN A 51 -18.98 2.11 -2.95
C ASN A 51 -18.45 2.09 -1.52
N TYR A 52 -17.55 1.17 -1.20
CA TYR A 52 -16.87 1.11 0.09
C TYR A 52 -15.45 0.57 -0.04
N ILE A 53 -14.61 0.90 0.95
CA ILE A 53 -13.27 0.31 1.11
C ILE A 53 -13.22 -0.34 2.48
N LEU A 54 -12.93 -1.63 2.53
CA LEU A 54 -12.78 -2.41 3.75
C LEU A 54 -11.32 -2.78 3.94
N ASP A 55 -10.76 -2.50 5.12
CA ASP A 55 -9.54 -3.15 5.58
C ASP A 55 -9.92 -4.55 6.11
N THR A 56 -9.50 -5.59 5.41
CA THR A 56 -9.84 -6.98 5.71
C THR A 56 -9.10 -7.53 6.93
N GLN A 57 -7.98 -6.91 7.32
CA GLN A 57 -7.23 -7.31 8.50
C GLN A 57 -7.89 -6.80 9.79
N THR A 58 -8.35 -5.55 9.77
CA THR A 58 -8.98 -4.94 10.95
C THR A 58 -10.51 -5.06 10.96
N GLY A 59 -11.12 -5.37 9.81
CA GLY A 59 -12.57 -5.35 9.62
C GLY A 59 -13.16 -3.94 9.54
N VAL A 60 -12.32 -2.90 9.55
CA VAL A 60 -12.76 -1.49 9.55
C VAL A 60 -13.10 -1.06 8.12
N THR A 61 -14.29 -0.50 7.95
CA THR A 61 -14.63 0.19 6.69
C THR A 61 -14.01 1.59 6.71
N LEU A 62 -13.12 1.84 5.76
CA LEU A 62 -12.33 3.06 5.63
C LEU A 62 -13.03 4.12 4.77
N GLU A 63 -13.79 3.70 3.78
CA GLU A 63 -14.63 4.57 2.93
C GLU A 63 -16.05 4.04 2.92
N HIS A 64 -17.01 4.95 3.10
CA HIS A 64 -18.44 4.69 3.00
C HIS A 64 -19.04 5.59 1.94
N ASN A 65 -19.82 5.00 1.05
CA ASN A 65 -20.47 5.70 -0.05
C ASN A 65 -19.45 6.56 -0.85
N GLY A 66 -18.36 5.89 -1.25
CA GLY A 66 -17.30 6.46 -2.07
C GLY A 66 -17.81 6.91 -3.43
N TYR A 67 -17.23 7.95 -3.99
CA TYR A 67 -17.57 8.43 -5.34
C TYR A 67 -16.54 7.98 -6.36
N SER A 68 -15.26 8.01 -6.00
CA SER A 68 -14.17 7.72 -6.90
C SER A 68 -12.91 7.32 -6.14
N TYR A 69 -12.01 6.63 -6.82
CA TYR A 69 -10.74 6.16 -6.29
C TYR A 69 -9.63 6.24 -7.36
N LYS A 70 -8.37 6.22 -6.93
CA LYS A 70 -7.22 6.07 -7.83
C LYS A 70 -6.14 5.30 -7.09
N THR A 71 -5.58 4.28 -7.73
CA THR A 71 -4.36 3.63 -7.25
C THR A 71 -3.17 4.24 -7.98
N GLN A 72 -2.15 4.64 -7.24
CA GLN A 72 -0.91 5.18 -7.81
C GLN A 72 0.27 4.82 -6.92
N LEU A 73 1.29 4.17 -7.50
CA LEU A 73 2.42 3.61 -6.76
C LEU A 73 1.91 2.74 -5.59
N ASP A 74 2.42 2.97 -4.38
CA ASP A 74 2.04 2.28 -3.16
C ASP A 74 0.90 2.98 -2.41
N TYR A 75 0.06 3.73 -3.12
CA TYR A 75 -1.05 4.48 -2.53
C TYR A 75 -2.40 4.15 -3.19
N LEU A 76 -3.43 4.06 -2.34
CA LEU A 76 -4.83 4.11 -2.77
C LEU A 76 -5.44 5.42 -2.30
N TYR A 77 -5.96 6.19 -3.24
CA TYR A 77 -6.74 7.40 -2.98
C TYR A 77 -8.22 7.12 -3.21
N SER A 78 -9.07 7.76 -2.41
CA SER A 78 -10.53 7.71 -2.53
C SER A 78 -11.12 9.08 -2.20
N TYR A 79 -12.24 9.40 -2.82
CA TYR A 79 -13.04 10.57 -2.48
C TYR A 79 -14.50 10.16 -2.37
N GLY A 80 -15.16 10.56 -1.29
CA GLY A 80 -16.51 10.14 -0.96
C GLY A 80 -17.10 10.88 0.22
N LYS A 81 -18.08 10.26 0.87
CA LYS A 81 -18.70 10.83 2.08
C LYS A 81 -17.76 10.84 3.29
N THR A 82 -16.68 10.05 3.28
CA THR A 82 -15.64 10.13 4.32
C THR A 82 -14.63 11.26 4.10
N GLY A 83 -14.77 12.03 3.02
CA GLY A 83 -13.83 13.05 2.59
C GLY A 83 -12.82 12.51 1.59
N PHE A 84 -11.64 13.13 1.53
CA PHE A 84 -10.52 12.62 0.75
C PHE A 84 -9.68 11.67 1.60
N LEU A 85 -9.58 10.43 1.14
CA LEU A 85 -8.86 9.34 1.79
C LEU A 85 -7.60 9.01 1.00
N LYS A 86 -6.47 8.86 1.69
CA LYS A 86 -5.25 8.23 1.19
C LYS A 86 -4.88 7.07 2.09
N LEU A 87 -4.60 5.92 1.49
CA LEU A 87 -4.03 4.74 2.15
C LEU A 87 -2.61 4.54 1.66
N ASP A 88 -1.68 4.46 2.60
CA ASP A 88 -0.33 3.95 2.34
C ASP A 88 -0.37 2.42 2.39
N LEU A 89 -0.19 1.79 1.22
CA LEU A 89 -0.34 0.35 1.06
C LEU A 89 0.79 -0.43 1.74
N ASN A 90 1.94 0.20 1.98
CA ASN A 90 3.09 -0.47 2.59
C ASN A 90 2.99 -0.45 4.13
N SER A 91 2.70 0.70 4.71
CA SER A 91 2.62 0.87 6.17
C SER A 91 1.23 0.55 6.73
N GLY A 92 0.20 0.62 5.89
CA GLY A 92 -1.19 0.53 6.30
C GLY A 92 -1.76 1.79 6.95
N GLN A 93 -1.01 2.89 6.92
CA GLN A 93 -1.47 4.16 7.46
C GLN A 93 -2.58 4.74 6.59
N THR A 94 -3.55 5.36 7.26
CA THR A 94 -4.74 5.95 6.67
C THR A 94 -4.75 7.44 6.94
N TYR A 95 -5.02 8.23 5.90
CA TYR A 95 -4.99 9.69 5.95
C TYR A 95 -6.32 10.22 5.45
N TYR A 96 -6.92 11.16 6.18
CA TYR A 96 -8.15 11.82 5.79
C TYR A 96 -7.97 13.33 5.71
N LEU A 97 -8.54 13.94 4.68
CA LEU A 97 -8.80 15.37 4.61
C LEU A 97 -10.32 15.56 4.55
N PHE A 98 -10.86 16.20 5.57
CA PHE A 98 -12.27 16.57 5.62
C PHE A 98 -12.50 17.88 4.87
N ASP A 99 -13.58 17.92 4.10
CA ASP A 99 -14.04 19.11 3.39
C ASP A 99 -15.55 19.30 3.57
N GLN A 100 -16.10 20.31 2.88
CA GLN A 100 -17.52 20.65 2.96
C GLN A 100 -18.49 19.54 2.53
N GLU A 101 -18.03 18.54 1.76
CA GLU A 101 -18.85 17.41 1.30
C GLU A 101 -18.78 16.21 2.23
N THR A 102 -17.88 16.25 3.22
CA THR A 102 -17.68 15.18 4.19
C THR A 102 -18.88 15.09 5.11
N ASP A 103 -19.40 13.88 5.29
CA ASP A 103 -20.51 13.63 6.21
C ASP A 103 -20.04 13.70 7.66
N GLU A 104 -20.77 14.44 8.50
CA GLU A 104 -20.40 14.64 9.91
C GLU A 104 -20.45 13.35 10.72
N ILE A 105 -21.30 12.37 10.36
CA ILE A 105 -21.33 11.07 11.04
C ILE A 105 -20.02 10.32 10.76
N TYR A 106 -19.59 10.26 9.51
CA TYR A 106 -18.33 9.58 9.15
C TYR A 106 -17.11 10.29 9.72
N LYS A 107 -17.07 11.62 9.65
CA LYS A 107 -16.03 12.44 10.30
C LYS A 107 -15.94 12.16 11.79
N THR A 108 -17.07 12.13 12.49
CA THR A 108 -17.12 11.81 13.93
C THR A 108 -16.57 10.41 14.21
N ASN A 109 -16.95 9.41 13.39
CA ASN A 109 -16.46 8.05 13.54
C ASN A 109 -14.94 7.95 13.36
N ILE A 110 -14.39 8.64 12.36
CA ILE A 110 -12.95 8.67 12.09
C ILE A 110 -12.19 9.36 13.23
N LEU A 111 -12.70 10.50 13.73
CA LEU A 111 -12.11 11.20 14.87
C LEU A 111 -12.14 10.35 16.15
N ASN A 112 -13.24 9.62 16.39
CA ASN A 112 -13.34 8.69 17.52
C ASN A 112 -12.32 7.55 17.40
N ARG A 113 -12.11 7.00 16.20
CA ARG A 113 -11.06 6.00 15.95
C ARG A 113 -9.67 6.54 16.31
N CYS A 114 -9.34 7.77 15.87
CA CYS A 114 -8.09 8.43 16.23
C CYS A 114 -7.92 8.58 17.76
N LEU A 115 -9.00 8.90 18.48
CA LEU A 115 -8.98 9.02 19.94
C LEU A 115 -8.75 7.67 20.63
N ILE A 116 -9.35 6.59 20.12
CA ILE A 116 -9.15 5.24 20.64
C ILE A 116 -7.71 4.78 20.43
N GLU A 117 -7.15 4.96 19.22
CA GLU A 117 -5.74 4.62 18.92
C GLU A 117 -4.79 5.28 19.93
N LYS A 118 -5.00 6.57 20.22
CA LYS A 118 -4.22 7.33 21.22
C LYS A 118 -4.41 6.80 22.64
N ARG A 119 -5.64 6.47 23.04
CA ARG A 119 -5.95 5.96 24.40
C ARG A 119 -5.35 4.58 24.64
N GLU A 120 -5.39 3.72 23.64
CA GLU A 120 -4.88 2.35 23.71
C GLU A 120 -3.36 2.26 23.54
N GLN A 121 -2.67 3.41 23.35
CA GLN A 121 -1.23 3.48 23.09
C GLN A 121 -0.78 2.59 21.92
N LYS A 122 -1.69 2.35 20.97
CA LYS A 122 -1.37 1.65 19.72
C LYS A 122 -0.57 2.59 18.81
N PRO A 123 0.25 2.05 17.89
CA PRO A 123 0.78 2.84 16.80
C PRO A 123 -0.35 3.61 16.12
N ILE A 124 -0.21 4.92 15.98
CA ILE A 124 -1.20 5.75 15.29
C ILE A 124 -1.23 5.30 13.84
N GLN A 125 -2.40 4.82 13.39
CA GLN A 125 -2.62 4.37 12.03
C GLN A 125 -3.51 5.34 11.26
N THR A 126 -4.27 6.19 11.96
CA THR A 126 -5.14 7.20 11.34
C THR A 126 -4.61 8.60 11.55
N HIS A 127 -4.40 9.32 10.44
CA HIS A 127 -3.92 10.69 10.39
C HIS A 127 -4.97 11.60 9.75
N ILE A 128 -5.08 12.82 10.27
CA ILE A 128 -6.01 13.83 9.75
C ILE A 128 -5.19 15.02 9.29
N TRP A 129 -5.31 15.37 8.00
CA TRP A 129 -4.77 16.62 7.49
C TRP A 129 -5.70 17.76 7.90
N SER A 130 -5.13 18.85 8.39
CA SER A 130 -5.92 19.99 8.87
C SER A 130 -6.50 20.79 7.71
N SER A 131 -5.82 20.78 6.55
CA SER A 131 -6.28 21.49 5.35
C SER A 131 -5.62 20.97 4.07
N LYS A 132 -6.17 21.38 2.92
CA LYS A 132 -5.63 21.05 1.59
C LYS A 132 -4.17 21.50 1.39
N SER A 133 -3.68 22.51 2.13
CA SER A 133 -2.29 22.97 1.98
C SER A 133 -1.26 21.98 2.52
N GLU A 134 -1.69 20.98 3.31
CA GLU A 134 -0.81 19.90 3.76
C GLU A 134 -0.61 18.81 2.68
N LEU A 135 -1.42 18.82 1.62
CA LEU A 135 -1.26 17.92 0.48
C LEU A 135 -0.13 18.39 -0.44
N THR A 136 0.67 17.46 -0.93
CA THR A 136 1.61 17.71 -2.04
C THR A 136 0.87 18.18 -3.30
N THR A 137 1.57 18.82 -4.23
CA THR A 137 0.96 19.26 -5.51
C THR A 137 0.28 18.10 -6.23
N GLU A 138 0.92 16.93 -6.26
CA GLU A 138 0.37 15.72 -6.86
C GLU A 138 -0.90 15.22 -6.15
N GLU A 139 -0.91 15.22 -4.82
CA GLU A 139 -2.11 14.84 -4.05
C GLU A 139 -3.25 15.83 -4.23
N GLN A 140 -2.97 17.13 -4.41
CA GLN A 140 -3.98 18.12 -4.73
C GLN A 140 -4.60 17.88 -6.12
N ASP A 141 -3.78 17.50 -7.10
CA ASP A 141 -4.27 17.14 -8.45
C ASP A 141 -5.14 15.89 -8.41
N ILE A 142 -4.74 14.88 -7.64
CA ILE A 142 -5.54 13.67 -7.42
C ILE A 142 -6.86 14.02 -6.70
N TYR A 143 -6.81 14.82 -5.63
CA TYR A 143 -8.00 15.30 -4.92
C TYR A 143 -9.00 15.97 -5.86
N ASN A 144 -8.53 16.93 -6.67
CA ASN A 144 -9.38 17.65 -7.61
C ASN A 144 -9.99 16.70 -8.65
N SER A 145 -9.17 15.81 -9.23
CA SER A 145 -9.62 14.84 -10.24
C SER A 145 -10.65 13.85 -9.69
N LEU A 146 -10.46 13.36 -8.47
CA LEU A 146 -11.39 12.43 -7.83
C LEU A 146 -12.71 13.12 -7.48
N LYS A 147 -12.67 14.36 -6.97
CA LYS A 147 -13.86 15.12 -6.58
C LYS A 147 -14.84 15.33 -7.73
N GLU A 148 -14.34 15.49 -8.96
CA GLU A 148 -15.16 15.70 -10.16
C GLU A 148 -15.69 14.39 -10.78
N LYS A 149 -15.17 13.24 -10.34
CA LYS A 149 -15.47 11.93 -10.93
C LYS A 149 -16.45 11.13 -10.07
N LYS A 150 -17.33 10.38 -10.73
CA LYS A 150 -18.11 9.30 -10.10
C LYS A 150 -17.86 8.00 -10.84
N MET A 151 -17.61 6.93 -10.10
CA MET A 151 -17.46 5.59 -10.66
C MET A 151 -17.78 4.50 -9.65
N ARG A 152 -18.09 3.32 -10.18
CA ARG A 152 -18.32 2.11 -9.39
C ARG A 152 -16.99 1.42 -9.06
N TYR A 153 -16.87 0.95 -7.83
CA TYR A 153 -15.70 0.23 -7.36
C TYR A 153 -15.74 -1.21 -7.89
N PRO A 154 -14.58 -1.80 -8.19
CA PRO A 154 -14.48 -3.00 -9.03
C PRO A 154 -14.84 -4.31 -8.32
N ASN A 155 -15.20 -4.33 -7.04
CA ASN A 155 -15.38 -5.55 -6.25
C ASN A 155 -14.12 -6.43 -6.25
N ARG A 156 -12.98 -5.87 -5.85
CA ARG A 156 -11.69 -6.57 -5.85
C ARG A 156 -10.84 -6.22 -4.62
N SER A 157 -9.98 -7.16 -4.24
CA SER A 157 -8.94 -6.92 -3.25
C SER A 157 -7.70 -6.29 -3.87
N ILE A 158 -7.08 -5.36 -3.15
CA ILE A 158 -5.74 -4.85 -3.39
C ILE A 158 -4.77 -5.67 -2.54
N ILE A 159 -3.78 -6.21 -3.22
CA ILE A 159 -2.69 -6.97 -2.63
C ILE A 159 -1.63 -5.98 -2.16
N VAL A 160 -1.15 -6.14 -0.94
CA VAL A 160 -0.12 -5.30 -0.33
C VAL A 160 1.05 -6.15 0.15
N LYS A 161 2.22 -5.53 0.24
CA LYS A 161 3.42 -6.17 0.80
C LYS A 161 3.26 -6.31 2.30
N VAL A 162 3.53 -7.50 2.84
CA VAL A 162 3.58 -7.73 4.29
C VAL A 162 4.96 -7.27 4.78
N THR A 163 5.01 -6.18 5.52
CA THR A 163 6.17 -5.83 6.33
C THR A 163 6.15 -6.66 7.61
N GLU A 164 7.18 -7.47 7.85
CA GLU A 164 7.33 -8.17 9.14
C GLU A 164 7.41 -7.14 10.28
N GLN A 165 6.60 -7.36 11.32
CA GLN A 165 6.48 -6.50 12.51
C GLN A 165 7.61 -6.75 13.50
#